data_AF-A0A1Y5E7G5-F1
#
_entry.id   AF-A0A1Y5E7G5-F1
#
_cell.length_a   1.000
_cell.length_b   1.000
_cell.length_c   1.000
_cell.angle_alpha   90.00
_cell.angle_beta   90.00
_cell.angle_gamma   90.00
#
_symmetry.space_group_name_H-M   'P 1'
#
loop_
_entity.id
_entity.type
_entity.pdbx_description
1 polymer ?
#
loop_
_entity_poly.entity_id
_entity_poly.type
_entity_poly.pdbx_seq_one_letter_code
_entity_poly.pdbx_strand_id
1 'polypeptide(L)'
;MRKTMGLVVFAVSLIANISIVNADVSIKAFEGLWEGNAISQSNTSVNFSITSRDLDVEIRPKEDGSFLITWRTLQRQKGVPGAAEEVLKETTRTYLPKNSGKIWEAVPSTGLHEGGTLSWASLQGQALKIYSMALRKNGGYDMLIYSRTLTGLNMKLDFKSLRDGEVKRTASGTLIKSGR
;
A
#
# COMPACT_ATOMS: atom_id res chain seq x y z
N MET A 1 -56.75 -10.58 52.19
CA MET A 1 -56.57 -9.81 50.93
C MET A 1 -55.19 -10.12 50.36
N ARG A 2 -55.15 -10.68 49.15
CA ARG A 2 -53.94 -11.05 48.40
C ARG A 2 -53.17 -9.80 47.94
N LYS A 3 -51.83 -9.81 48.04
CA LYS A 3 -50.95 -9.04 47.15
C LYS A 3 -49.78 -9.91 46.70
N THR A 4 -49.85 -10.27 45.43
CA THR A 4 -48.80 -10.85 44.57
C THR A 4 -47.63 -9.87 44.43
N MET A 5 -46.39 -10.33 44.59
CA MET A 5 -45.45 -10.73 43.52
C MET A 5 -44.57 -9.59 42.98
N GLY A 6 -43.26 -9.84 42.94
CA GLY A 6 -42.27 -9.02 42.26
C GLY A 6 -40.89 -9.67 42.33
N LEU A 7 -40.71 -10.79 41.64
CA LEU A 7 -39.39 -11.42 41.43
C LEU A 7 -38.71 -10.68 40.27
N VAL A 8 -37.66 -9.90 40.56
CA VAL A 8 -36.83 -9.26 39.54
C VAL A 8 -35.73 -10.24 39.14
N VAL A 9 -35.82 -10.80 37.93
CA VAL A 9 -34.78 -11.63 37.32
C VAL A 9 -33.81 -10.70 36.57
N PHE A 10 -32.59 -10.57 37.07
CA PHE A 10 -31.50 -9.92 36.34
C PHE A 10 -30.93 -10.89 35.30
N ALA A 11 -31.26 -10.69 34.02
CA ALA A 11 -30.60 -11.38 32.92
C ALA A 11 -29.26 -10.70 32.63
N VAL A 12 -28.15 -11.35 33.00
CA VAL A 12 -26.81 -10.94 32.62
C VAL A 12 -26.55 -11.43 31.19
N SER A 13 -26.68 -10.54 30.21
CA SER A 13 -26.27 -10.83 28.83
C SER A 13 -24.74 -10.81 28.74
N LEU A 14 -24.12 -11.98 28.61
CA LEU A 14 -22.71 -12.09 28.20
C LEU A 14 -22.58 -11.56 26.76
N ILE A 15 -22.07 -10.33 26.61
CA ILE A 15 -21.57 -9.83 25.33
C ILE A 15 -20.23 -10.53 25.10
N ALA A 16 -20.24 -11.62 24.35
CA ALA A 16 -19.01 -12.22 23.84
C ALA A 16 -18.36 -11.20 22.88
N ASN A 17 -17.27 -10.57 23.33
CA ASN A 17 -16.39 -9.80 22.46
C ASN A 17 -15.72 -10.78 21.50
N ILE A 18 -16.37 -11.07 20.36
CA ILE A 18 -15.74 -11.73 19.23
C ILE A 18 -14.67 -10.77 18.72
N SER A 19 -13.45 -10.91 19.24
CA SER A 19 -12.29 -10.33 18.60
C SER A 19 -12.14 -11.06 17.27
N ILE A 20 -12.52 -10.40 16.18
CA ILE A 20 -12.20 -10.90 14.84
C ILE A 20 -10.68 -10.84 14.74
N VAL A 21 -10.02 -11.95 15.04
CA VAL A 21 -8.61 -12.15 14.72
C VAL A 21 -8.57 -12.20 13.20
N ASN A 22 -8.33 -11.06 12.56
CA ASN A 22 -8.15 -11.01 11.11
C ASN A 22 -6.79 -11.67 10.84
N ALA A 23 -6.82 -12.96 10.53
CA ALA A 23 -5.62 -13.71 10.21
C ALA A 23 -4.90 -13.00 9.04
N ASP A 24 -3.60 -12.75 9.20
CA ASP A 24 -2.81 -12.15 8.13
C ASP A 24 -2.87 -13.06 6.89
N VAL A 25 -3.29 -12.48 5.76
CA VAL A 25 -3.30 -13.23 4.49
C VAL A 25 -1.87 -13.42 4.01
N SER A 26 -1.52 -14.59 3.46
CA SER A 26 -0.16 -14.78 2.94
C SER A 26 0.14 -13.86 1.73
N ILE A 27 1.42 -13.67 1.41
CA ILE A 27 1.83 -12.91 0.20
C ILE A 27 1.23 -13.49 -1.10
N LYS A 28 0.89 -14.78 -1.13
CA LYS A 28 0.20 -15.42 -2.26
C LYS A 28 -1.17 -14.82 -2.55
N ALA A 29 -1.86 -14.26 -1.56
CA ALA A 29 -3.15 -13.61 -1.77
C ALA A 29 -3.07 -12.38 -2.69
N PHE A 30 -1.87 -11.79 -2.82
CA PHE A 30 -1.62 -10.62 -3.66
C PHE A 30 -1.19 -10.98 -5.09
N GLU A 31 -0.97 -12.26 -5.39
CA GLU A 31 -0.46 -12.73 -6.67
C GLU A 31 -1.31 -12.28 -7.86
N GLY A 32 -0.65 -11.85 -8.93
CA GLY A 32 -1.24 -11.50 -10.21
C GLY A 32 -1.02 -10.04 -10.60
N LEU A 33 -1.61 -9.68 -11.74
CA LEU A 33 -1.66 -8.32 -12.26
C LEU A 33 -2.90 -7.60 -11.74
N TRP A 34 -2.72 -6.38 -11.25
CA TRP A 34 -3.78 -5.51 -10.73
C TRP A 34 -3.74 -4.19 -11.50
N GLU A 35 -4.85 -3.83 -12.14
CA GLU A 35 -4.95 -2.65 -13.01
C GLU A 35 -6.00 -1.69 -12.49
N GLY A 36 -5.78 -0.39 -12.65
CA GLY A 36 -6.80 0.61 -12.35
C GLY A 36 -6.27 2.04 -12.35
N ASN A 37 -6.96 2.90 -11.61
CA ASN A 37 -6.71 4.33 -11.57
C ASN A 37 -6.56 4.82 -10.13
N ALA A 38 -5.69 5.81 -9.92
CA ALA A 38 -5.57 6.51 -8.65
C ALA A 38 -5.63 8.03 -8.84
N ILE A 39 -6.32 8.69 -7.91
CA ILE A 39 -6.31 10.13 -7.77
C ILE A 39 -5.15 10.51 -6.86
N SER A 40 -4.23 11.31 -7.38
CA SER A 40 -3.07 11.82 -6.63
C SER A 40 -3.29 13.28 -6.26
N GLN A 41 -2.98 13.62 -5.01
CA GLN A 41 -3.02 14.98 -4.48
C GLN A 41 -1.61 15.41 -4.05
N SER A 42 -1.15 16.57 -4.51
CA SER A 42 0.16 17.13 -4.21
C SER A 42 -0.01 18.46 -3.50
N ASN A 43 0.62 18.65 -2.34
CA ASN A 43 0.59 19.94 -1.63
C ASN A 43 1.66 20.94 -2.13
N THR A 44 2.58 20.48 -2.98
CA THR A 44 3.67 21.30 -3.54
C THR A 44 3.45 21.76 -4.99
N SER A 45 2.39 21.30 -5.66
CA SER A 45 2.11 21.68 -7.06
C SER A 45 0.86 22.53 -7.13
N VAL A 46 1.01 23.77 -7.61
CA VAL A 46 -0.12 24.69 -7.83
C VAL A 46 -0.89 24.30 -9.10
N ASN A 47 -0.19 23.90 -10.16
CA ASN A 47 -0.81 23.59 -11.47
C ASN A 47 -1.39 22.17 -11.56
N PHE A 48 -0.85 21.22 -10.80
CA PHE A 48 -1.26 19.81 -10.80
C PHE A 48 -1.47 19.32 -9.36
N SER A 49 -2.24 20.09 -8.60
CA SER A 49 -2.59 19.76 -7.22
C SER A 49 -3.37 18.46 -7.13
N ILE A 50 -4.17 18.13 -8.14
CA ILE A 50 -4.91 16.87 -8.29
C ILE A 50 -4.69 16.30 -9.70
N THR A 51 -4.32 15.02 -9.81
CA THR A 51 -4.13 14.32 -11.09
C THR A 51 -4.67 12.90 -11.01
N SER A 52 -5.36 12.41 -12.05
CA SER A 52 -5.62 10.97 -12.23
C SER A 52 -4.40 10.29 -12.86
N ARG A 53 -4.13 9.06 -12.44
CA ARG A 53 -3.02 8.24 -12.93
C ARG A 53 -3.51 6.82 -13.20
N ASP A 54 -3.31 6.36 -14.43
CA ASP A 54 -3.44 4.94 -14.74
C ASP A 54 -2.24 4.21 -14.14
N LEU A 55 -2.48 3.07 -13.52
CA LEU A 55 -1.43 2.29 -12.88
C LEU A 55 -1.72 0.79 -12.92
N ASP A 56 -0.65 0.03 -12.96
CA ASP A 56 -0.68 -1.41 -12.73
C ASP A 56 0.32 -1.81 -11.64
N VAL A 57 0.00 -2.93 -11.00
CA VAL A 57 0.85 -3.60 -10.04
C VAL A 57 0.81 -5.09 -10.33
N GLU A 58 1.95 -5.67 -10.64
CA GLU A 58 2.12 -7.11 -10.78
C GLU A 58 2.92 -7.65 -9.59
N ILE A 59 2.39 -8.66 -8.92
CA ILE A 59 3.04 -9.31 -7.78
C ILE A 59 3.21 -10.80 -8.11
N ARG A 60 4.45 -11.28 -8.07
CA ARG A 60 4.82 -12.68 -8.33
C ARG A 60 5.56 -13.27 -7.11
N PRO A 61 4.84 -13.90 -6.18
CA PRO A 61 5.43 -14.65 -5.08
C PRO A 61 6.22 -15.88 -5.60
N LYS A 62 7.22 -16.31 -4.84
CA LYS A 62 8.02 -17.51 -5.13
C LYS A 62 7.89 -18.54 -4.00
N GLU A 63 8.29 -19.78 -4.29
CA GLU A 63 8.24 -20.89 -3.34
C GLU A 63 9.15 -20.68 -2.13
N ASP A 64 10.28 -19.98 -2.31
CA ASP A 64 11.23 -19.62 -1.24
C ASP A 64 10.71 -18.50 -0.30
N GLY A 65 9.47 -18.05 -0.52
CA GLY A 65 8.84 -16.97 0.25
C GLY A 65 9.26 -15.56 -0.18
N SER A 66 10.19 -15.41 -1.13
CA SER A 66 10.46 -14.13 -1.77
C SER A 66 9.33 -13.73 -2.72
N PHE A 67 9.31 -12.47 -3.15
CA PHE A 67 8.41 -12.05 -4.23
C PHE A 67 9.04 -10.98 -5.11
N LEU A 68 8.67 -10.98 -6.38
CA LEU A 68 8.91 -9.90 -7.31
C LEU A 68 7.67 -9.00 -7.34
N ILE A 69 7.89 -7.69 -7.35
CA ILE A 69 6.83 -6.72 -7.62
C ILE A 69 7.28 -5.76 -8.71
N THR A 70 6.40 -5.55 -9.68
CA THR A 70 6.53 -4.53 -10.71
C THR A 70 5.34 -3.59 -10.57
N TRP A 71 5.57 -2.29 -10.58
CA TRP A 71 4.47 -1.34 -10.68
C TRP A 71 4.76 -0.29 -11.74
N ARG A 72 3.71 0.08 -12.45
CA ARG A 72 3.76 1.07 -13.52
C ARG A 72 2.79 2.20 -13.24
N THR A 73 3.14 3.39 -13.68
CA THR A 73 2.29 4.57 -13.57
C THR A 73 2.42 5.40 -14.82
N LEU A 74 1.32 5.64 -15.50
CA LEU A 74 1.25 6.57 -16.62
C LEU A 74 0.98 7.97 -16.06
N GLN A 75 1.97 8.85 -16.22
CA GLN A 75 1.91 10.21 -15.69
C GLN A 75 1.59 11.20 -16.81
N ARG A 76 0.60 12.05 -16.56
CA ARG A 76 0.19 13.17 -17.44
C ARG A 76 0.43 14.50 -16.73
N GLN A 77 1.70 14.79 -16.42
CA GLN A 77 2.10 15.92 -15.55
C GLN A 77 2.99 16.96 -16.23
N LYS A 78 3.18 16.85 -17.55
CA LYS A 78 3.99 17.75 -18.39
C LYS A 78 3.22 18.08 -19.66
N GLY A 79 3.65 19.11 -20.38
CA GLY A 79 2.99 19.56 -21.60
C GLY A 79 1.96 20.67 -21.36
N VAL A 80 1.10 20.90 -22.35
CA VAL A 80 0.08 21.96 -22.32
C VAL A 80 -1.20 21.40 -21.69
N PRO A 81 -1.93 22.18 -20.85
CA PRO A 81 -3.26 21.77 -20.39
C PRO A 81 -4.16 21.38 -21.57
N GLY A 82 -4.71 20.15 -21.55
CA GLY A 82 -5.49 19.58 -22.67
C GLY A 82 -4.69 18.71 -23.66
N ALA A 83 -3.36 18.76 -23.62
CA ALA A 83 -2.44 17.93 -24.41
C ALA A 83 -1.21 17.55 -23.57
N ALA A 84 -1.45 16.89 -22.44
CA ALA A 84 -0.40 16.48 -21.53
C ALA A 84 0.45 15.34 -22.13
N GLU A 85 1.77 15.44 -21.98
CA GLU A 85 2.70 14.38 -22.36
C GLU A 85 2.55 13.17 -21.43
N GLU A 86 2.42 11.98 -22.01
CA GLU A 86 2.33 10.73 -21.28
C GLU A 86 3.73 10.16 -21.00
N VAL A 87 4.07 10.00 -19.72
CA VAL A 87 5.34 9.39 -19.29
C VAL A 87 5.04 8.14 -18.49
N LEU A 88 5.40 6.98 -19.03
CA LEU A 88 5.35 5.72 -18.30
C LEU A 88 6.54 5.62 -17.34
N LYS A 89 6.25 5.42 -16.06
CA LYS A 89 7.24 5.09 -15.03
C LYS A 89 7.03 3.66 -14.59
N GLU A 90 8.06 2.83 -14.72
CA GLU A 90 8.08 1.44 -14.25
C GLU A 90 9.12 1.29 -13.13
N THR A 91 8.81 0.46 -12.13
CA THR A 91 9.79 0.04 -11.14
C THR A 91 9.58 -1.41 -10.78
N THR A 92 10.67 -2.17 -10.81
CA THR A 92 10.72 -3.60 -10.46
C THR A 92 11.64 -3.80 -9.26
N ARG A 93 11.20 -4.62 -8.30
CA ARG A 93 11.94 -4.94 -7.07
C ARG A 93 11.72 -6.38 -6.64
N THR A 94 12.79 -7.01 -6.15
CA THR A 94 12.73 -8.33 -5.49
C THR A 94 12.85 -8.13 -3.99
N TYR A 95 11.99 -8.81 -3.24
CA TYR A 95 11.91 -8.76 -1.79
C TYR A 95 12.19 -10.15 -1.20
N LEU A 96 13.24 -10.25 -0.38
CA LEU A 96 13.68 -11.47 0.29
C LEU A 96 13.13 -11.53 1.72
N PRO A 97 12.61 -12.66 2.19
CA PRO A 97 12.01 -12.76 3.52
C PRO A 97 13.04 -12.52 4.62
N LYS A 98 12.67 -11.75 5.64
CA LYS A 98 13.44 -11.54 6.87
C LYS A 98 12.55 -12.04 8.03
N ASN A 99 12.87 -13.20 8.57
CA ASN A 99 12.30 -13.85 9.77
C ASN A 99 10.84 -13.50 10.12
N SER A 100 9.91 -14.46 9.95
CA SER A 100 8.46 -14.47 10.28
C SER A 100 7.49 -14.58 9.10
N GLY A 101 7.99 -14.55 7.85
CA GLY A 101 7.13 -14.63 6.66
C GLY A 101 6.21 -13.43 6.45
N LYS A 102 6.38 -12.36 7.26
CA LYS A 102 5.59 -11.12 7.21
C LYS A 102 6.43 -9.88 6.90
N ILE A 103 7.74 -10.01 6.91
CA ILE A 103 8.68 -8.92 6.63
C ILE A 103 9.61 -9.39 5.52
N TRP A 104 9.89 -8.50 4.57
CA TRP A 104 10.85 -8.73 3.51
C TRP A 104 11.73 -7.51 3.33
N GLU A 105 12.97 -7.74 2.92
CA GLU A 105 13.92 -6.69 2.56
C GLU A 105 14.14 -6.71 1.06
N ALA A 106 14.14 -5.54 0.42
CA ALA A 106 14.44 -5.44 -0.99
C ALA A 106 15.91 -5.73 -1.26
N VAL A 107 16.20 -6.43 -2.35
CA VAL A 107 17.56 -6.50 -2.89
C VAL A 107 17.95 -5.10 -3.39
N PRO A 108 18.98 -4.44 -2.81
CA PRO A 108 19.38 -3.11 -3.25
C PRO A 108 20.05 -3.20 -4.62
N SER A 109 19.74 -2.24 -5.51
CA SER A 109 20.44 -2.09 -6.79
C SER A 109 21.69 -1.21 -6.69
N THR A 110 21.77 -0.39 -5.65
CA THR A 110 22.80 0.65 -5.43
C THR A 110 22.88 0.92 -3.93
N GLY A 111 24.04 1.31 -3.40
CA GLY A 111 24.20 1.65 -1.99
C GLY A 111 23.40 2.89 -1.59
N LEU A 112 22.93 2.97 -0.35
CA LEU A 112 22.12 4.10 0.15
C LEU A 112 22.84 5.45 0.00
N HIS A 113 24.14 5.49 0.27
CA HIS A 113 24.97 6.69 0.14
C HIS A 113 25.34 7.04 -1.32
N GLU A 114 25.10 6.12 -2.25
CA GLU A 114 25.38 6.26 -3.68
C GLU A 114 24.11 6.64 -4.47
N GLY A 115 23.02 7.01 -3.78
CA GLY A 115 21.73 7.34 -4.38
C GLY A 115 20.77 6.15 -4.50
N GLY A 116 21.12 5.00 -3.93
CA GLY A 116 20.22 3.86 -3.77
C GLY A 116 19.12 4.10 -2.74
N THR A 117 18.26 3.10 -2.58
CA THR A 117 17.13 3.13 -1.64
C THR A 117 17.17 1.95 -0.69
N LEU A 118 16.95 2.19 0.60
CA LEU A 118 16.62 1.14 1.55
C LEU A 118 15.11 0.87 1.46
N SER A 119 14.71 -0.36 1.15
CA SER A 119 13.30 -0.68 0.94
C SER A 119 12.93 -2.00 1.60
N TRP A 120 11.77 -2.04 2.24
CA TRP A 120 11.25 -3.24 2.89
C TRP A 120 9.74 -3.34 2.69
N ALA A 121 9.24 -4.57 2.75
CA ALA A 121 7.83 -4.86 2.74
C ALA A 121 7.41 -5.44 4.08
N SER A 122 6.18 -5.16 4.48
CA SER A 122 5.54 -5.78 5.64
C SER A 122 4.09 -6.12 5.33
N LEU A 123 3.65 -7.27 5.83
CA LEU A 123 2.27 -7.73 5.75
C LEU A 123 1.57 -7.49 7.08
N GLN A 124 0.40 -6.84 7.04
CA GLN A 124 -0.41 -6.51 8.21
C GLN A 124 -1.89 -6.72 7.87
N GLY A 125 -2.51 -7.76 8.40
CA GLY A 125 -3.86 -8.19 8.04
C GLY A 125 -3.96 -8.51 6.55
N GLN A 126 -4.75 -7.70 5.85
CA GLN A 126 -4.97 -7.77 4.39
C GLN A 126 -4.13 -6.75 3.61
N ALA A 127 -3.18 -6.07 4.26
CA ALA A 127 -2.40 -4.99 3.67
C ALA A 127 -0.93 -5.38 3.49
N LEU A 128 -0.48 -5.37 2.23
CA LEU A 128 0.93 -5.38 1.87
C LEU A 128 1.42 -3.92 1.82
N LYS A 129 2.30 -3.57 2.76
CA LYS A 129 2.93 -2.24 2.82
C LYS A 129 4.37 -2.34 2.34
N ILE A 130 4.75 -1.43 1.45
CA ILE A 130 6.14 -1.25 1.00
C ILE A 130 6.59 0.14 1.43
N TYR A 131 7.73 0.19 2.10
CA TYR A 131 8.42 1.39 2.50
C TYR A 131 9.71 1.48 1.70
N SER A 132 10.00 2.64 1.12
CA SER A 132 11.24 2.90 0.38
C SER A 132 11.78 4.25 0.80
N MET A 133 12.98 4.24 1.37
CA MET A 133 13.69 5.41 1.87
C MET A 133 14.89 5.72 0.99
N ALA A 134 15.08 7.00 0.67
CA ALA A 134 16.25 7.52 -0.01
C ALA A 134 16.92 8.61 0.84
N LEU A 135 18.25 8.57 0.93
CA LEU A 135 19.03 9.64 1.56
C LEU A 135 19.17 10.83 0.60
N ARG A 136 18.99 12.04 1.12
CA ARG A 136 19.20 13.28 0.36
C ARG A 136 20.60 13.82 0.64
N LYS A 137 21.15 14.58 -0.31
CA LYS A 137 22.51 15.16 -0.21
C LYS A 137 22.71 16.04 1.02
N ASN A 138 21.64 16.64 1.56
CA ASN A 138 21.68 17.48 2.76
C ASN A 138 21.55 16.68 4.07
N GLY A 139 21.60 15.34 4.02
CA GLY A 139 21.45 14.46 5.19
C GLY A 139 20.00 14.15 5.58
N GLY A 140 19.01 14.80 4.96
CA GLY A 140 17.60 14.46 5.12
C GLY A 140 17.19 13.19 4.37
N TYR A 141 15.91 12.85 4.39
CA TYR A 141 15.38 11.68 3.70
C TYR A 141 14.07 11.94 2.97
N ASP A 142 13.87 11.22 1.87
CA ASP A 142 12.56 11.04 1.26
C ASP A 142 12.07 9.61 1.56
N MET A 143 10.77 9.47 1.86
CA MET A 143 10.13 8.18 2.15
C MET A 143 8.91 8.01 1.25
N LEU A 144 8.82 6.86 0.61
CA LEU A 144 7.65 6.43 -0.14
C LEU A 144 7.00 5.26 0.59
N ILE A 145 5.69 5.36 0.81
CA ILE A 145 4.88 4.32 1.44
C ILE A 145 3.78 3.92 0.48
N TYR A 146 3.77 2.66 0.05
CA TYR A 146 2.71 2.06 -0.74
C TYR A 146 1.96 1.06 0.13
N SER A 147 0.65 1.26 0.31
CA SER A 147 -0.24 0.32 1.00
C SER A 147 -1.19 -0.28 -0.02
N ARG A 148 -1.14 -1.60 -0.18
CA ARG A 148 -2.02 -2.39 -1.04
C ARG A 148 -2.88 -3.25 -0.15
N THR A 149 -4.16 -2.94 -0.05
CA THR A 149 -5.09 -3.64 0.85
C THR A 149 -6.08 -4.42 0.02
N LEU A 150 -6.14 -5.74 0.20
CA LEU A 150 -7.18 -6.55 -0.43
C LEU A 150 -8.54 -6.22 0.18
N THR A 151 -9.52 -5.97 -0.68
CA THR A 151 -10.90 -5.62 -0.32
C THR A 151 -11.86 -6.42 -1.20
N GLY A 152 -12.20 -7.63 -0.76
CA GLY A 152 -13.00 -8.56 -1.58
C GLY A 152 -12.27 -8.93 -2.88
N LEU A 153 -12.87 -8.60 -4.02
CA LEU A 153 -12.29 -8.86 -5.36
C LEU A 153 -11.32 -7.77 -5.84
N ASN A 154 -11.16 -6.69 -5.07
CA ASN A 154 -10.38 -5.53 -5.45
C ASN A 154 -9.16 -5.35 -4.55
N MET A 155 -8.25 -4.48 -4.97
CA MET A 155 -7.14 -3.98 -4.16
C MET A 155 -7.27 -2.47 -4.02
N LYS A 156 -7.44 -1.98 -2.78
CA LYS A 156 -7.28 -0.57 -2.47
C LYS A 156 -5.79 -0.21 -2.46
N LEU A 157 -5.40 0.80 -3.24
CA LEU A 157 -4.07 1.37 -3.21
C LEU A 157 -4.11 2.70 -2.46
N ASP A 158 -3.27 2.85 -1.45
CA ASP A 158 -2.95 4.13 -0.83
C ASP A 158 -1.43 4.39 -0.96
N PHE A 159 -1.05 5.58 -1.39
CA PHE A 159 0.33 6.02 -1.53
C PHE A 159 0.57 7.27 -0.69
N LYS A 160 1.74 7.35 -0.06
CA LYS A 160 2.25 8.56 0.59
C LYS A 160 3.71 8.77 0.19
N SER A 161 4.04 10.01 -0.18
CA SER A 161 5.41 10.49 -0.24
C SER A 161 5.62 11.46 0.91
N LEU A 162 6.69 11.25 1.66
CA LEU A 162 7.11 12.08 2.76
C LEU A 162 8.51 12.62 2.48
N ARG A 163 8.79 13.81 3.02
CA ARG A 163 10.11 14.42 3.06
C ARG A 163 10.37 14.85 4.49
N ASP A 164 11.39 14.27 5.10
CA ASP A 164 11.77 14.56 6.48
C ASP A 164 10.56 14.43 7.44
N GLY A 165 9.70 13.43 7.18
CA GLY A 165 8.47 13.15 7.95
C GLY A 165 7.21 13.90 7.50
N GLU A 166 7.34 14.96 6.70
CA GLU A 166 6.21 15.73 6.21
C GLU A 166 5.60 15.12 4.96
N VAL A 167 4.28 14.93 4.93
CA VAL A 167 3.58 14.44 3.73
C VAL A 167 3.67 15.48 2.62
N LYS A 168 4.16 15.07 1.44
CA LYS A 168 4.25 15.90 0.22
C LYS A 168 3.26 15.50 -0.86
N ARG A 169 2.90 14.22 -0.89
CA ARG A 169 1.94 13.70 -1.87
C ARG A 169 1.19 12.52 -1.30
N THR A 170 -0.08 12.43 -1.65
CA THR A 170 -0.88 11.23 -1.47
C THR A 170 -1.42 10.77 -2.82
N ALA A 171 -1.76 9.49 -2.91
CA ALA A 171 -2.65 9.00 -3.96
C ALA A 171 -3.52 7.87 -3.41
N SER A 172 -4.75 7.77 -3.89
CA SER A 172 -5.65 6.67 -3.55
C SER A 172 -6.37 6.18 -4.78
N GLY A 173 -6.58 4.87 -4.88
CA GLY A 173 -7.25 4.24 -6.00
C GLY A 173 -7.75 2.85 -5.66
N THR A 174 -8.51 2.29 -6.59
CA THR A 174 -8.99 0.90 -6.53
C THR A 174 -8.49 0.20 -7.78
N LEU A 175 -7.85 -0.96 -7.58
CA LEU A 175 -7.37 -1.82 -8.64
C LEU A 175 -8.19 -3.10 -8.68
N ILE A 176 -8.37 -3.62 -9.88
CA ILE A 176 -9.07 -4.86 -10.15
C ILE A 176 -8.03 -5.88 -10.62
N LYS A 177 -8.15 -7.12 -10.16
CA LYS A 177 -7.29 -8.20 -10.65
C LYS A 177 -7.55 -8.44 -12.13
N SER A 178 -6.51 -8.31 -12.94
CA SER A 178 -6.57 -8.64 -14.37
C SER A 178 -6.61 -10.15 -14.55
N GLY A 179 -7.40 -10.62 -15.51
CA GLY A 179 -7.51 -12.04 -15.86
C GLY A 179 -6.48 -12.52 -16.89
N ARG A 180 -5.49 -11.69 -17.23
CA ARG A 180 -4.42 -12.02 -18.18
C ARG A 180 -3.24 -12.68 -17.49
#